data_AF-A0A6I4LYN8-F1
#
_entry.id   AF-A0A6I4LYN8-F1
#
_cell.length_a   1.000
_cell.length_b   1.000
_cell.length_c   1.000
_cell.angle_alpha   90.00
_cell.angle_beta   90.00
_cell.angle_gamma   90.00
#
_symmetry.space_group_name_H-M   'P 1'
#
loop_
_entity.id
_entity.type
_entity.pdbx_description
1 polymer ?
#
loop_
_entity_poly.entity_id
_entity_poly.type
_entity_poly.pdbx_seq_one_letter_code
_entity_poly.pdbx_strand_id
1 'polypeptide(L)'
;MDMDHDRQMLIRAELSDLLESLRLTSFDTNPLQFLVRLEAIRQTAVAHHFSAVAEIAGVFEASMSRVIEHGGADSVVSSFTGILGDAIGCQQLSPSVTQSLLASIAVRLPR
;
A
#
# COMPACT_ATOMS: atom_id res chain seq x y z
N MET A 1 4.53 -21.51 20.17
CA MET A 1 3.60 -20.96 19.16
C MET A 1 3.48 -19.42 19.26
N ASP A 2 4.07 -18.76 20.27
CA ASP A 2 4.16 -17.28 20.35
C ASP A 2 5.13 -16.65 19.33
N MET A 3 6.26 -17.30 19.05
CA MET A 3 7.31 -16.69 18.22
C MET A 3 6.87 -16.32 16.80
N ASP A 4 5.98 -17.10 16.18
CA ASP A 4 5.46 -16.77 14.84
C ASP A 4 4.51 -15.57 14.90
N HIS A 5 3.74 -15.45 15.99
CA HIS A 5 2.87 -14.32 16.23
C HIS A 5 3.66 -13.04 16.51
N ASP A 6 4.67 -13.12 17.38
CA ASP A 6 5.59 -12.02 17.68
C ASP A 6 6.32 -11.56 16.43
N ARG A 7 6.78 -12.51 15.61
CA ARG A 7 7.42 -12.20 14.32
C ARG A 7 6.46 -11.49 13.39
N GLN A 8 5.21 -11.96 13.26
CA GLN A 8 4.20 -11.27 12.45
C GLN A 8 3.88 -9.86 12.97
N MET A 9 3.84 -9.66 14.29
CA MET A 9 3.66 -8.33 14.89
C MET A 9 4.82 -7.39 14.59
N LEU A 10 6.07 -7.88 14.66
CA LEU A 10 7.25 -7.11 14.30
C LEU A 10 7.21 -6.65 12.84
N ILE A 11 6.84 -7.53 11.91
CA ILE A 11 6.74 -7.15 10.49
C ILE A 11 5.60 -6.15 10.26
N ARG A 12 4.47 -6.28 10.99
CA ARG A 12 3.38 -5.29 10.90
C ARG A 12 3.80 -3.92 11.40
N ALA A 13 4.58 -3.86 12.48
CA ALA A 13 5.16 -2.61 12.97
C ALA A 13 6.09 -2.00 11.91
N GLU A 14 6.99 -2.79 11.32
CA GLU A 14 7.88 -2.32 10.24
C GLU A 14 7.10 -1.80 9.03
N LEU A 15 6.08 -2.53 8.56
CA LEU A 15 5.22 -2.10 7.47
C LEU A 15 4.44 -0.82 7.80
N SER A 16 4.04 -0.65 9.07
CA SER A 16 3.36 0.56 9.55
C SER A 16 4.29 1.77 9.52
N ASP A 17 5.54 1.60 9.96
CA ASP A 17 6.57 2.65 9.94
C ASP A 17 6.91 3.08 8.50
N LEU A 18 7.00 2.11 7.58
CA LEU A 18 7.18 2.38 6.16
C LEU A 18 5.98 3.11 5.56
N LEU A 19 4.75 2.73 5.93
CA LEU A 19 3.53 3.41 5.49
C LEU A 19 3.43 4.84 6.03
N GLU A 20 3.78 5.07 7.28
CA GLU A 20 3.83 6.41 7.86
C GLU A 20 4.84 7.28 7.12
N SER A 21 6.03 6.74 6.87
CA SER A 21 7.07 7.42 6.07
C SER A 21 6.61 7.74 4.64
N LEU A 22 5.81 6.85 4.03
CA LEU A 22 5.20 7.08 2.73
C LEU A 22 4.18 8.24 2.80
N ARG A 23 3.31 8.27 3.82
CA ARG A 23 2.30 9.33 4.03
C ARG A 23 2.94 10.71 4.24
N LEU A 24 4.10 10.76 4.88
CA LEU A 24 4.87 11.99 5.06
C LEU A 24 5.59 12.45 3.77
N THR A 25 5.67 11.60 2.76
CA THR A 25 6.28 11.93 1.48
C THR A 25 5.20 12.48 0.55
N SER A 26 5.31 13.77 0.19
CA SER A 26 4.43 14.36 -0.83
C SER A 26 4.79 13.81 -2.20
N PHE A 27 3.82 13.16 -2.85
CA PHE A 27 3.98 12.68 -4.22
C PHE A 27 4.27 13.82 -5.20
N ASP A 28 3.56 14.94 -5.07
CA ASP A 28 3.73 16.08 -5.99
C ASP A 28 5.11 16.74 -5.88
N THR A 29 5.73 16.70 -4.70
CA THR A 29 7.04 17.29 -4.47
C THR A 29 8.18 16.35 -4.85
N ASN A 30 8.04 15.05 -4.56
CA ASN A 30 9.08 14.06 -4.84
C ASN A 30 8.50 12.69 -5.24
N PRO A 31 8.03 12.55 -6.49
CA PRO A 31 7.34 11.34 -6.94
C PRO A 31 8.28 10.12 -6.96
N LEU A 32 9.57 10.31 -7.28
CA LEU A 32 10.54 9.22 -7.26
C LEU A 32 10.76 8.67 -5.86
N GLN A 33 10.94 9.55 -4.87
CA GLN A 33 11.09 9.12 -3.47
C GLN A 33 9.82 8.43 -2.96
N PHE A 34 8.64 8.92 -3.36
CA PHE A 34 7.38 8.27 -3.04
C PHE A 34 7.31 6.84 -3.59
N LEU A 35 7.64 6.65 -4.87
CA LEU A 35 7.65 5.32 -5.50
C LEU A 35 8.68 4.38 -4.87
N VAL A 36 9.88 4.88 -4.53
CA VAL A 36 10.90 4.08 -3.83
C VAL A 36 10.40 3.60 -2.47
N ARG A 37 9.69 4.45 -1.71
CA ARG A 37 9.10 4.05 -0.42
C ARG A 37 7.96 3.05 -0.58
N LEU A 38 7.13 3.22 -1.62
CA LEU A 38 6.06 2.28 -1.93
C LEU A 38 6.63 0.90 -2.32
N GLU A 39 7.70 0.88 -3.10
CA GLU A 39 8.40 -0.36 -3.47
C GLU A 39 9.02 -1.05 -2.26
N ALA A 40 9.58 -0.29 -1.29
CA ALA A 40 10.07 -0.86 -0.03
C ALA A 40 8.95 -1.59 0.74
N ILE A 41 7.75 -1.00 0.83
CA ILE A 41 6.57 -1.66 1.45
C ILE A 41 6.26 -2.97 0.71
N ARG A 42 6.25 -2.96 -0.62
CA ARG A 42 5.97 -4.14 -1.44
C ARG A 42 7.00 -5.25 -1.21
N GLN A 43 8.29 -4.91 -1.19
CA GLN A 43 9.38 -5.87 -0.98
C GLN A 43 9.33 -6.50 0.41
N THR A 44 9.15 -5.70 1.46
CA THR A 44 8.97 -6.19 2.82
C THR A 44 7.75 -7.11 2.92
N ALA A 45 6.62 -6.72 2.30
CA ALA A 45 5.41 -7.55 2.30
C ALA A 45 5.62 -8.91 1.60
N VAL A 46 6.32 -8.93 0.44
CA VAL A 46 6.64 -10.18 -0.27
C VAL A 46 7.58 -11.06 0.55
N ALA A 47 8.62 -10.50 1.14
CA ALA A 47 9.62 -11.23 1.93
C ALA A 47 9.00 -11.94 3.16
N HIS A 48 7.90 -11.40 3.68
CA HIS A 48 7.22 -11.90 4.88
C HIS A 48 5.84 -12.51 4.61
N HIS A 49 5.51 -12.80 3.35
CA HIS A 49 4.25 -13.43 2.93
C HIS A 49 2.96 -12.64 3.24
N PHE A 50 3.05 -11.31 3.35
CA PHE A 50 1.91 -10.40 3.40
C PHE A 50 1.37 -10.13 1.98
N SER A 51 0.84 -11.16 1.33
CA SER A 51 0.45 -11.13 -0.08
C SER A 51 -0.56 -10.03 -0.43
N ALA A 52 -1.55 -9.78 0.44
CA ALA A 52 -2.53 -8.72 0.23
C ALA A 52 -1.87 -7.32 0.22
N VAL A 53 -0.93 -7.06 1.13
CA VAL A 53 -0.20 -5.78 1.19
C VAL A 53 0.66 -5.60 -0.07
N ALA A 54 1.33 -6.67 -0.51
CA ALA A 54 2.13 -6.65 -1.73
C ALA A 54 1.28 -6.41 -3.00
N GLU A 55 0.11 -7.03 -3.09
CA GLU A 55 -0.83 -6.84 -4.21
C GLU A 55 -1.36 -5.40 -4.25
N ILE A 56 -1.80 -4.87 -3.10
CA ILE A 56 -2.27 -3.49 -3.00
C ILE A 56 -1.16 -2.50 -3.39
N ALA A 57 0.06 -2.71 -2.91
CA ALA A 57 1.19 -1.84 -3.24
C ALA A 57 1.50 -1.85 -4.76
N GLY A 58 1.45 -3.02 -5.41
CA GLY A 58 1.65 -3.12 -6.85
C GLY A 58 0.55 -2.43 -7.68
N VAL A 59 -0.71 -2.56 -7.25
CA VAL A 59 -1.82 -1.85 -7.93
C VAL A 59 -1.76 -0.35 -7.69
N PHE A 60 -1.28 0.06 -6.50
CA PHE A 60 -1.06 1.47 -6.19
C PHE A 60 0.00 2.06 -7.13
N GLU A 61 1.16 1.42 -7.28
CA GLU A 61 2.22 1.85 -8.19
C GLU A 61 1.70 1.99 -9.64
N ALA A 62 1.01 0.97 -10.15
CA ALA A 62 0.42 1.01 -11.51
C ALA A 62 -0.62 2.12 -11.67
N SER A 63 -1.34 2.48 -10.60
CA SER A 63 -2.31 3.56 -10.62
C SER A 63 -1.62 4.93 -10.57
N MET A 64 -0.54 5.08 -9.82
CA MET A 64 0.25 6.31 -9.77
C MET A 64 0.86 6.65 -11.13
N SER A 65 1.35 5.67 -11.89
CA SER A 65 1.85 5.90 -13.24
C SER A 65 0.84 6.58 -14.16
N ARG A 66 -0.46 6.25 -14.03
CA ARG A 66 -1.55 6.88 -14.81
C ARG A 66 -1.88 8.29 -14.33
N VAL A 67 -1.76 8.52 -13.02
CA VAL A 67 -2.11 9.79 -12.38
C VAL A 67 -1.03 10.86 -12.58
N ILE A 68 0.24 10.45 -12.75
CA ILE A 68 1.33 11.35 -13.19
C ILE A 68 0.96 12.05 -14.51
N GLU A 69 0.24 11.36 -15.40
CA GLU A 69 -0.13 11.89 -16.71
C GLU A 69 -1.35 12.82 -16.68
N HIS A 70 -2.30 12.60 -15.75
CA HIS A 70 -3.64 13.23 -15.78
C HIS A 70 -3.95 14.12 -14.57
N GLY A 71 -3.10 14.13 -13.54
CA GLY A 71 -3.35 14.83 -12.27
C GLY A 71 -4.34 14.11 -11.35
N GLY A 72 -4.48 14.59 -10.11
CA GLY A 72 -5.38 14.00 -9.10
C GLY A 72 -4.71 13.03 -8.11
N ALA A 73 -3.39 13.14 -7.94
CA ALA A 73 -2.57 12.28 -7.08
C ALA A 73 -3.07 12.18 -5.64
N ASP A 74 -3.48 13.29 -5.03
CA ASP A 74 -3.88 13.31 -3.61
C ASP A 74 -5.02 12.34 -3.27
N SER A 75 -6.07 12.30 -4.10
CA SER A 75 -7.23 11.43 -3.85
C SER A 75 -6.87 9.94 -3.94
N VAL A 76 -5.97 9.61 -4.87
CA VAL A 76 -5.47 8.25 -5.11
C VAL A 76 -4.53 7.86 -3.98
N VAL A 77 -3.58 8.73 -3.64
CA VAL A 77 -2.63 8.52 -2.55
C VAL A 77 -3.35 8.33 -1.22
N SER A 78 -4.32 9.18 -0.88
CA SER A 78 -5.09 9.04 0.35
C SER A 78 -5.88 7.74 0.39
N SER A 79 -6.50 7.33 -0.72
CA SER A 79 -7.30 6.10 -0.78
C SER A 79 -6.44 4.85 -0.62
N PHE A 80 -5.33 4.75 -1.36
CA PHE A 80 -4.46 3.59 -1.32
C PHE A 80 -3.66 3.49 -0.01
N THR A 81 -3.20 4.61 0.56
CA THR A 81 -2.52 4.59 1.87
C THR A 81 -3.48 4.24 3.02
N GLY A 82 -4.77 4.51 2.88
CA GLY A 82 -5.81 4.00 3.78
C GLY A 82 -5.94 2.48 3.69
N ILE A 83 -6.10 1.96 2.48
CA ILE A 83 -6.26 0.52 2.21
C ILE A 83 -5.02 -0.29 2.60
N LEU A 84 -3.81 0.24 2.39
CA LEU A 84 -2.57 -0.36 2.90
C LEU A 84 -2.57 -0.43 4.44
N GLY A 85 -3.03 0.63 5.11
CA GLY A 85 -3.15 0.64 6.58
C GLY A 85 -4.09 -0.43 7.09
N ASP A 86 -5.27 -0.55 6.47
CA ASP A 86 -6.24 -1.58 6.81
C ASP A 86 -5.67 -3.00 6.58
N ALA A 87 -4.92 -3.18 5.49
CA ALA A 87 -4.30 -4.47 5.16
C ALA A 87 -3.18 -4.88 6.11
N ILE A 88 -2.38 -3.92 6.59
CA ILE A 88 -1.33 -4.16 7.59
C ILE A 88 -1.96 -4.48 8.96
N GLY A 89 -3.04 -3.79 9.32
CA GLY A 89 -3.76 -4.00 10.58
C GLY A 89 -4.55 -5.31 10.63
N CYS A 90 -5.16 -5.76 9.53
CA CYS A 90 -5.99 -6.96 9.50
C CYS A 90 -5.17 -8.25 9.68
N GLN A 91 -5.62 -9.17 10.55
CA GLN A 91 -4.98 -10.48 10.73
C GLN A 91 -5.08 -11.37 9.49
N GLN A 92 -6.19 -11.30 8.77
CA GLN A 92 -6.40 -11.99 7.49
C GLN A 92 -7.32 -11.13 6.61
N LEU A 93 -6.78 -10.57 5.52
CA LEU A 93 -7.61 -10.09 4.42
C LEU A 93 -7.86 -11.27 3.47
N SER A 94 -9.12 -11.62 3.24
CA SER A 94 -9.45 -12.57 2.19
C SER A 94 -9.17 -11.93 0.83
N PRO A 95 -8.75 -12.72 -0.18
CA PRO A 95 -8.52 -12.22 -1.53
C PRO A 95 -9.74 -11.47 -2.11
N SER A 96 -10.95 -11.89 -1.76
CA SER A 96 -12.20 -11.24 -2.16
C SER A 96 -12.35 -9.80 -1.63
N VAL A 97 -11.89 -9.54 -0.40
CA VAL A 97 -11.93 -8.21 0.20
C VAL A 97 -10.88 -7.32 -0.46
N THR A 98 -9.66 -7.82 -0.66
CA THR A 98 -8.62 -7.11 -1.40
C THR A 98 -9.10 -6.70 -2.79
N GLN A 99 -9.68 -7.62 -3.56
CA GLN A 99 -10.22 -7.32 -4.89
C GLN A 99 -11.36 -6.29 -4.86
N SER A 100 -12.25 -6.36 -3.86
CA SER A 100 -13.34 -5.41 -3.71
C SER A 100 -12.83 -3.99 -3.42
N LEU A 101 -11.81 -3.87 -2.57
CA LEU A 101 -11.16 -2.60 -2.25
C LEU A 101 -10.47 -2.01 -3.48
N LEU A 102 -9.72 -2.83 -4.22
CA LEU A 102 -9.05 -2.42 -5.46
C LEU A 102 -10.06 -1.99 -6.54
N ALA A 103 -11.15 -2.73 -6.71
CA ALA A 103 -12.22 -2.39 -7.64
C ALA A 103 -12.88 -1.04 -7.29
N SER A 104 -13.06 -0.74 -5.99
CA SER A 104 -13.61 0.54 -5.55
C SER A 104 -12.73 1.73 -5.93
N ILE A 105 -11.40 1.57 -5.89
CA ILE A 105 -10.47 2.61 -6.30
C ILE A 105 -10.45 2.76 -7.83
N ALA A 106 -10.52 1.66 -8.57
CA ALA A 106 -10.52 1.69 -10.03
C ALA A 106 -11.68 2.53 -10.61
N VAL A 107 -12.83 2.59 -9.93
CA VAL A 107 -13.98 3.43 -10.31
C VAL A 107 -13.73 4.93 -10.07
N ARG A 108 -12.80 5.27 -9.18
CA ARG A 108 -12.50 6.66 -8.78
C ARG A 108 -11.32 7.27 -9.54
N LEU A 109 -10.57 6.47 -10.28
CA LEU A 109 -9.48 6.96 -11.13
C LEU A 109 -10.07 7.70 -12.33
N PRO A 110 -9.60 8.92 -12.64
CA PRO A 110 -10.01 9.62 -13.85
C PRO A 110 -9.60 8.79 -15.09
N ARG A 111 -10.49 8.72 -16.07
CA ARG A 111 -10.32 8.00 -17.34
C ARG A 111 -9.48 8.79 -18.33
#